data_AF-A0A915JKJ3-F1
#
_entry.id   AF-A0A915JKJ3-F1
#
_cell.length_a   1.000
_cell.length_b   1.000
_cell.length_c   1.000
_cell.angle_alpha   90.00
_cell.angle_beta   90.00
_cell.angle_gamma   90.00
#
_symmetry.space_group_name_H-M   'P 1'
#
loop_
_entity.id
_entity.type
_entity.pdbx_description
1 polymer ?
#
loop_
_entity_poly.entity_id
_entity_poly.type
_entity_poly.pdbx_seq_one_letter_code
_entity_poly.pdbx_strand_id
1 'polypeptide(L)'
;MPKECTGVGKQFLQMKLPKPPVPELSQTLRKYLEYAQVITTSEIDFNKTKQFVEDFAKNEGPIMQHKLIEMSMEDNNWRVYVFQMSQLRKGVFIQREDAFVIDTVVQGELQPREKIAECVFNVLSENENYPHPHIALLTAVHRNKGAIAWTQLLLARAQITLVKLVPCIIFILMSTF
;
A
#
# COMPACT_ATOMS: atom_id res chain seq x y z
N MET A 1 -39.94 22.64 -10.61
CA MET A 1 -38.86 23.23 -9.79
C MET A 1 -38.08 22.09 -9.17
N PRO A 2 -36.79 21.89 -9.54
CA PRO A 2 -35.99 20.83 -8.96
C PRO A 2 -35.60 21.19 -7.53
N LYS A 3 -35.65 20.21 -6.63
CA LYS A 3 -35.27 20.35 -5.23
C LYS A 3 -33.74 20.44 -5.14
N GLU A 4 -33.24 21.49 -4.53
CA GLU A 4 -31.83 21.61 -4.14
C GLU A 4 -31.52 20.50 -3.13
N CYS A 5 -30.75 19.51 -3.55
CA CYS A 5 -30.12 18.57 -2.63
C CYS A 5 -28.98 19.32 -1.92
N THR A 6 -29.24 19.81 -0.71
CA THR A 6 -28.22 20.29 0.21
C THR A 6 -27.25 19.15 0.50
N GLY A 7 -26.08 19.19 -0.13
CA GLY A 7 -24.97 18.26 0.08
C GLY A 7 -24.32 18.48 1.44
N VAL A 8 -25.02 18.09 2.51
CA VAL A 8 -24.41 17.91 3.83
C VAL A 8 -23.83 16.50 3.85
N GLY A 9 -22.53 16.35 3.57
CA GLY A 9 -21.91 15.04 3.61
C GLY A 9 -20.41 15.06 3.33
N LYS A 10 -19.62 14.99 4.40
CA LYS A 10 -18.15 14.80 4.43
C LYS A 10 -17.29 16.05 4.21
N GLN A 11 -17.57 17.14 4.90
CA GLN A 11 -16.53 18.15 5.16
C GLN A 11 -15.85 17.85 6.51
N PHE A 12 -14.61 17.36 6.41
CA PHE A 12 -13.52 17.51 7.38
C PHE A 12 -13.78 17.18 8.86
N LEU A 13 -14.06 15.91 9.17
CA LEU A 13 -13.67 15.33 10.47
C LEU A 13 -12.19 14.93 10.49
N GLN A 14 -11.30 15.71 9.89
CA GLN A 14 -9.87 15.73 10.26
C GLN A 14 -9.67 16.43 11.63
N MET A 15 -10.68 16.37 12.49
CA MET A 15 -10.62 16.87 13.86
C MET A 15 -9.67 15.98 14.65
N LYS A 16 -8.42 16.43 14.78
CA LYS A 16 -7.44 16.08 15.81
C LYS A 16 -7.56 14.65 16.34
N LEU A 17 -7.28 13.66 15.50
CA LEU A 17 -7.04 12.31 16.00
C LEU A 17 -5.87 12.36 17.00
N PRO A 18 -6.03 11.82 18.21
CA PRO A 18 -4.94 11.80 19.17
C PRO A 18 -3.80 10.98 18.60
N LYS A 19 -2.59 11.46 18.85
CA LYS A 19 -1.36 10.81 18.46
C LYS A 19 -1.29 9.41 19.08
N PRO A 20 -0.93 8.36 18.33
CA PRO A 20 -0.86 7.02 18.89
C PRO A 20 0.23 6.98 19.98
N PRO A 21 -0.10 6.53 21.20
CA PRO A 21 0.87 6.47 22.28
C PRO A 21 1.93 5.40 21.98
N VAL A 22 3.15 5.62 22.46
CA VAL A 22 4.17 4.59 22.51
C VAL A 22 3.93 3.76 23.77
N PRO A 23 3.70 2.44 23.67
CA PRO A 23 3.49 1.61 24.85
C PRO A 23 4.79 1.47 25.65
N GLU A 24 4.66 1.25 26.95
CA GLU A 24 5.80 0.96 27.82
C GLU A 24 6.50 -0.33 27.40
N LEU A 25 7.84 -0.32 27.41
CA LEU A 25 8.65 -1.46 26.98
C LEU A 25 8.36 -2.69 27.83
N SER A 26 8.32 -2.53 29.16
CA SER A 26 8.04 -3.63 30.10
C SER A 26 6.67 -4.26 29.87
N GLN A 27 5.64 -3.44 29.62
CA GLN A 27 4.30 -3.93 29.32
C GLN A 27 4.26 -4.69 28.00
N THR A 28 4.98 -4.20 26.98
CA THR A 28 5.06 -4.82 25.67
C THR A 28 5.76 -6.18 25.73
N LEU A 29 6.91 -6.26 26.40
CA LEU A 29 7.68 -7.50 26.56
C LEU A 29 6.92 -8.55 27.38
N ARG A 30 6.20 -8.12 28.43
CA ARG A 30 5.34 -9.01 29.20
C ARG A 30 4.23 -9.61 28.35
N LYS A 31 3.48 -8.78 27.62
CA LYS A 31 2.41 -9.27 26.71
C LYS A 31 2.96 -10.17 25.62
N TYR A 32 4.15 -9.88 25.10
CA TYR A 32 4.82 -10.75 24.14
C TYR A 32 5.07 -12.14 24.72
N LEU A 33 5.58 -12.24 25.95
CA LEU A 33 5.77 -13.53 26.63
C LEU A 33 4.45 -14.25 26.91
N GLU A 34 3.40 -13.53 27.33
CA GLU A 34 2.05 -14.08 27.53
C GLU A 34 1.54 -14.74 26.23
N TYR A 35 1.73 -14.09 25.07
CA TYR A 35 1.33 -14.67 23.78
C TYR A 35 2.25 -15.79 23.30
N ALA A 36 3.56 -15.64 23.47
CA ALA A 36 4.53 -16.66 23.08
C ALA A 36 4.26 -17.98 23.83
N GLN A 37 3.91 -17.91 25.11
CA GLN A 37 3.59 -19.08 25.93
C GLN A 37 2.45 -19.92 25.35
N VAL A 38 1.46 -19.29 24.74
CA VAL A 38 0.30 -19.99 24.15
C VAL A 38 0.68 -20.69 22.83
N ILE A 39 1.66 -20.15 22.10
CA ILE A 39 2.04 -20.63 20.77
C ILE A 39 3.16 -21.68 20.85
N THR A 40 4.06 -21.55 21.82
CA THR A 40 5.21 -22.44 21.96
C THR A 40 4.81 -23.79 22.57
N THR A 41 5.02 -24.87 21.82
CA THR A 41 4.70 -26.23 22.27
C THR A 41 5.74 -26.82 23.23
N SER A 42 6.94 -26.25 23.27
CA SER A 42 8.11 -26.74 24.03
C SER A 42 8.49 -25.76 25.14
N GLU A 43 8.50 -26.25 26.38
CA GLU A 43 8.91 -25.45 27.54
C GLU A 43 10.37 -24.96 27.43
N ILE A 44 11.24 -25.75 26.81
CA ILE A 44 12.65 -25.40 26.58
C ILE A 44 12.76 -24.17 25.68
N ASP A 45 11.94 -24.11 24.62
CA ASP A 45 11.98 -23.00 23.67
C ASP A 45 11.39 -21.74 24.29
N PHE A 46 10.33 -21.88 25.10
CA PHE A 46 9.77 -20.75 25.84
C PHE A 46 10.77 -20.17 26.86
N ASN A 47 11.49 -21.03 27.58
CA ASN A 47 12.52 -20.60 28.54
C ASN A 47 13.67 -19.86 27.85
N LYS A 48 14.11 -20.32 26.67
CA LYS A 48 15.09 -19.59 25.84
C LYS A 48 14.55 -18.22 25.40
N THR A 49 13.31 -18.17 24.91
CA THR A 49 12.66 -16.90 24.55
C THR A 49 12.60 -15.94 25.73
N LYS A 50 12.28 -16.43 26.93
CA LYS A 50 12.26 -15.64 28.16
C LYS A 50 13.64 -15.04 28.47
N GLN A 51 14.70 -15.83 28.36
CA GLN A 51 16.08 -15.35 28.55
C GLN A 51 16.41 -14.23 27.54
N PHE A 52 16.12 -14.43 26.25
CA PHE A 52 16.36 -13.39 25.24
C PHE A 52 15.56 -12.11 25.50
N VAL A 53 14.32 -12.23 25.98
CA VAL A 53 13.50 -11.07 26.34
C VAL A 53 14.08 -10.33 27.55
N GLU A 54 14.57 -11.05 28.55
CA GLU A 54 15.22 -10.46 29.72
C GLU A 54 16.53 -9.75 29.37
N ASP A 55 17.34 -10.34 28.49
CA ASP A 55 18.57 -9.73 27.99
C ASP A 55 18.27 -8.48 27.15
N PHE A 56 17.29 -8.57 26.25
CA PHE A 56 16.84 -7.42 25.45
C PHE A 56 16.30 -6.29 26.34
N ALA A 57 15.53 -6.61 27.39
CA ALA A 57 14.99 -5.62 28.32
C ALA A 57 16.08 -4.83 29.06
N LYS A 58 17.25 -5.44 29.28
CA LYS A 58 18.38 -4.81 30.00
C LYS A 58 19.33 -4.06 29.05
N ASN A 59 19.50 -4.55 27.83
CA ASN A 59 20.51 -4.07 26.90
C ASN A 59 19.92 -3.19 25.79
N GLU A 60 19.56 -3.77 24.63
CA GLU A 60 19.17 -2.99 23.45
C GLU A 60 17.77 -2.36 23.55
N GLY A 61 16.86 -2.99 24.32
CA GLY A 61 15.47 -2.60 24.43
C GLY A 61 15.28 -1.14 24.86
N PRO A 62 15.88 -0.68 25.97
CA PRO A 62 15.81 0.72 26.40
C PRO A 62 16.34 1.71 25.35
N ILE A 63 17.42 1.36 24.66
CA ILE A 63 18.02 2.20 23.61
C ILE A 63 17.05 2.34 22.43
N MET A 64 16.44 1.24 21.99
CA MET A 64 15.46 1.25 20.91
C MET A 64 14.16 1.97 21.31
N GLN A 65 13.71 1.78 22.55
CA GLN A 65 12.52 2.46 23.09
C GLN A 65 12.73 3.98 23.14
N HIS A 66 13.92 4.45 23.54
CA HIS A 66 14.23 5.88 23.54
C HIS A 66 14.14 6.47 22.13
N LYS A 67 14.77 5.82 21.14
CA LYS A 67 14.67 6.23 19.73
C LYS A 67 13.23 6.22 19.22
N LEU A 68 12.44 5.23 19.63
CA LEU A 68 11.03 5.15 19.26
C LEU A 68 10.24 6.33 19.84
N ILE A 69 10.53 6.74 21.08
CA ILE A 69 9.93 7.90 21.72
C ILE A 69 10.34 9.19 21.00
N GLU A 70 11.62 9.36 20.66
CA GLU A 70 12.11 10.50 19.87
C GLU A 70 11.38 10.60 18.52
N MET A 71 11.34 9.51 17.75
CA MET A 71 10.57 9.43 16.49
C MET A 71 9.09 9.73 16.73
N SER A 72 8.55 9.23 17.83
CA SER A 72 7.19 9.52 18.20
C SER A 72 7.02 11.00 18.45
N MET A 73 7.96 11.77 19.01
CA MET A 73 7.77 13.21 19.22
C MET A 73 7.67 13.97 17.90
N GLU A 74 8.48 13.61 16.90
CA GLU A 74 8.56 14.26 15.59
C GLU A 74 7.35 13.96 14.69
N ASP A 75 6.91 12.70 14.65
CA ASP A 75 5.86 12.26 13.72
C ASP A 75 4.45 12.26 14.31
N ASN A 76 3.44 12.70 13.55
CA ASN A 76 2.03 12.59 13.97
C ASN A 76 1.54 11.13 14.09
N ASN A 77 2.19 10.20 13.39
CA ASN A 77 1.92 8.77 13.48
C ASN A 77 3.18 7.96 13.17
N TRP A 78 3.99 7.69 14.20
CA TRP A 78 5.23 6.94 14.12
C TRP A 78 5.09 5.51 13.54
N ARG A 79 3.88 4.94 13.55
CA ARG A 79 3.62 3.59 13.03
C ARG A 79 3.50 3.54 11.51
N VAL A 80 3.08 4.62 10.86
CA VAL A 80 2.81 4.64 9.41
C VAL A 80 4.07 4.33 8.63
N TYR A 81 5.17 4.99 8.96
CA TYR A 81 6.45 4.77 8.28
C TYR A 81 6.92 3.32 8.39
N VAL A 82 6.94 2.77 9.62
CA VAL A 82 7.40 1.40 9.88
C VAL A 82 6.51 0.38 9.16
N PHE A 83 5.19 0.55 9.23
CA PHE A 83 4.24 -0.35 8.60
C PHE A 83 4.31 -0.28 7.08
N GLN A 84 4.33 0.93 6.51
CA GLN A 84 4.42 1.14 5.07
C GLN A 84 5.72 0.55 4.52
N MET A 85 6.86 0.79 5.18
CA MET A 85 8.14 0.19 4.81
C MET A 85 8.11 -1.34 4.88
N SER A 86 7.40 -1.94 5.85
CA SER A 86 7.23 -3.40 5.89
C SER A 86 6.48 -3.93 4.66
N GLN A 87 5.48 -3.21 4.16
CA GLN A 87 4.75 -3.59 2.95
C GLN A 87 5.60 -3.34 1.69
N LEU A 88 6.40 -2.29 1.69
CA LEU A 88 7.27 -1.95 0.56
C LEU A 88 8.47 -2.91 0.41
N ARG A 89 8.97 -3.46 1.53
CA ARG A 89 10.09 -4.42 1.56
C ARG A 89 9.67 -5.86 1.29
N LYS A 90 8.39 -6.21 1.46
CA LYS A 90 7.86 -7.53 1.10
C LYS A 90 7.88 -7.69 -0.41
N GLY A 91 8.78 -8.54 -0.94
CA GLY A 91 8.90 -8.88 -2.36
C GLY A 91 7.74 -9.69 -2.95
N VAL A 92 6.53 -9.52 -2.40
CA VAL A 92 5.32 -10.29 -2.75
C VAL A 92 4.69 -9.72 -4.03
N PHE A 93 4.22 -10.63 -4.87
CA PHE A 93 3.64 -10.44 -6.19
C PHE A 93 2.33 -9.63 -6.15
N ILE A 94 2.17 -8.68 -7.08
CA ILE A 94 0.93 -7.91 -7.28
C ILE A 94 0.47 -8.17 -8.72
N GLN A 95 -0.80 -8.53 -8.91
CA GLN A 95 -1.37 -9.25 -10.07
C GLN A 95 -1.17 -8.66 -11.48
N ARG A 96 -1.65 -9.46 -12.46
CA ARG A 96 -1.48 -9.44 -13.94
C ARG A 96 -2.52 -8.53 -14.63
N GLU A 97 -2.21 -8.11 -15.88
CA GLU A 97 -3.11 -7.75 -17.02
C GLU A 97 -2.93 -6.35 -17.64
N ASP A 98 -3.11 -6.30 -18.97
CA ASP A 98 -2.88 -5.13 -19.82
C ASP A 98 -3.72 -3.91 -19.45
N ALA A 99 -3.15 -2.71 -19.62
CA ALA A 99 -3.75 -1.47 -19.17
C ALA A 99 -4.11 -0.52 -20.32
N PHE A 100 -5.35 -0.05 -20.32
CA PHE A 100 -5.84 1.05 -21.16
C PHE A 100 -6.19 2.26 -20.27
N VAL A 101 -6.01 3.46 -20.80
CA VAL A 101 -6.34 4.72 -20.08
C VAL A 101 -7.54 5.36 -20.75
N ILE A 102 -8.59 5.63 -19.97
CA ILE A 102 -9.79 6.35 -20.42
C ILE A 102 -9.87 7.66 -19.62
N ASP A 103 -9.87 8.79 -20.33
CA ASP A 103 -10.04 10.10 -19.71
C ASP A 103 -11.51 10.31 -19.32
N THR A 104 -11.80 10.18 -18.03
CA THR A 104 -13.17 10.36 -17.50
C THR A 104 -13.55 11.83 -17.33
N VAL A 105 -12.57 12.74 -17.34
CA VAL A 105 -12.76 14.19 -17.17
C VAL A 105 -12.10 14.91 -18.34
N VAL A 106 -12.87 15.72 -19.07
CA VAL A 106 -12.38 16.54 -20.18
C VAL A 106 -12.76 17.98 -19.90
N GLN A 107 -11.78 18.89 -19.98
CA GLN A 107 -11.97 20.32 -19.69
C GLN A 107 -12.54 20.62 -18.28
N GLY A 108 -12.25 19.74 -17.31
CA GLY A 108 -12.71 19.90 -15.93
C GLY A 108 -14.12 19.39 -15.66
N GLU A 109 -14.83 18.87 -16.67
CA GLU A 109 -16.16 18.28 -16.52
C GLU A 109 -16.13 16.76 -16.69
N LEU A 110 -16.92 16.06 -15.88
CA LEU A 110 -17.09 14.61 -15.97
C LEU A 110 -17.81 14.27 -17.27
N GLN A 111 -17.26 13.34 -18.05
CA GLN A 111 -17.89 12.89 -19.28
C GLN A 111 -19.24 12.19 -19.01
N PRO A 112 -20.22 12.33 -19.91
CA PRO A 112 -21.46 11.56 -19.85
C PRO A 112 -21.19 10.05 -19.89
N ARG A 113 -22.01 9.28 -19.16
CA ARG A 113 -21.87 7.81 -19.08
C ARG A 113 -21.88 7.14 -20.45
N GLU A 114 -22.60 7.70 -21.42
CA GLU A 114 -22.72 7.19 -22.78
C GLU A 114 -21.37 7.23 -23.51
N LYS A 115 -20.62 8.32 -23.36
CA LYS A 115 -19.27 8.46 -23.95
C LYS A 115 -18.26 7.53 -23.28
N ILE A 116 -18.34 7.39 -21.96
CA ILE A 116 -17.47 6.47 -21.23
C ILE A 116 -17.75 5.02 -21.66
N ALA A 117 -19.03 4.64 -21.80
CA ALA A 117 -19.42 3.31 -22.26
C ALA A 117 -18.96 3.02 -23.69
N GLU A 118 -19.06 4.00 -24.60
CA GLU A 118 -18.52 3.90 -25.96
C GLU A 118 -17.00 3.69 -25.96
N CYS A 119 -16.26 4.44 -25.16
CA CYS A 119 -14.81 4.24 -25.01
C CYS A 119 -14.46 2.85 -24.48
N VAL A 120 -15.18 2.35 -23.48
CA VAL A 120 -14.98 0.99 -22.95
C VAL A 120 -15.30 -0.06 -24.02
N PHE A 121 -16.39 0.11 -24.75
CA PHE A 121 -16.78 -0.82 -25.82
C PHE A 121 -15.74 -0.88 -26.94
N ASN A 122 -15.23 0.27 -27.37
CA ASN A 122 -14.18 0.35 -28.38
C ASN A 122 -12.90 -0.38 -27.92
N VAL A 123 -12.46 -0.14 -26.68
CA VAL A 123 -11.29 -0.83 -26.09
C VAL A 123 -11.50 -2.35 -26.06
N LEU A 124 -12.68 -2.82 -25.65
CA LEU A 124 -12.98 -4.25 -25.62
C LEU A 124 -12.97 -4.87 -27.03
N SER A 125 -13.52 -4.17 -28.02
CA SER A 125 -13.57 -4.64 -29.41
C SER A 125 -12.21 -4.65 -30.13
N GLU A 126 -11.32 -3.71 -29.78
CA GLU A 126 -9.97 -3.64 -30.35
C GLU A 126 -9.03 -4.72 -29.77
N ASN A 127 -9.26 -5.15 -28.53
CA ASN A 127 -8.40 -6.11 -27.82
C ASN A 127 -8.62 -7.57 -28.24
N GLU A 128 -9.72 -7.92 -28.92
CA GLU A 128 -9.95 -9.29 -29.40
C GLU A 128 -8.98 -9.72 -30.53
N ASN A 129 -8.26 -8.79 -31.16
CA ASN A 129 -7.54 -9.04 -32.42
C ASN A 129 -6.00 -9.05 -32.33
N TYR A 130 -5.37 -8.69 -31.20
CA TYR A 130 -3.91 -8.54 -31.14
C TYR A 130 -3.26 -9.07 -29.85
N PRO A 131 -2.24 -9.96 -29.94
CA PRO A 131 -1.43 -10.33 -28.79
C PRO A 131 -0.48 -9.17 -28.47
N HIS A 132 -0.84 -8.35 -27.49
CA HIS A 132 0.01 -7.29 -27.00
C HIS A 132 1.05 -7.82 -26.00
N PRO A 133 2.26 -7.22 -25.95
CA PRO A 133 3.22 -7.56 -24.91
C PRO A 133 2.62 -7.19 -23.56
N HIS A 134 2.42 -8.19 -22.70
CA HIS A 134 1.77 -7.99 -21.41
C HIS A 134 2.69 -7.30 -20.40
N ILE A 135 2.90 -5.99 -20.58
CA ILE A 135 3.81 -5.16 -19.77
C ILE A 135 3.37 -5.15 -18.30
N ALA A 136 2.07 -5.26 -18.04
CA ALA A 136 1.57 -5.43 -16.70
C ALA A 136 1.99 -6.73 -16.01
N LEU A 137 2.48 -7.75 -16.74
CA LEU A 137 3.12 -8.89 -16.09
C LEU A 137 4.35 -8.48 -15.27
N LEU A 138 4.99 -7.34 -15.60
CA LEU A 138 6.13 -6.82 -14.86
C LEU A 138 5.76 -6.28 -13.47
N THR A 139 4.49 -5.95 -13.22
CA THR A 139 3.99 -5.66 -11.85
C THR A 139 3.84 -6.94 -11.03
N ALA A 140 3.66 -8.07 -11.72
CA ALA A 140 3.50 -9.40 -11.15
C ALA A 140 4.81 -10.19 -11.02
N VAL A 141 5.97 -9.56 -11.24
CA VAL A 141 7.28 -10.18 -10.95
C VAL A 141 7.79 -9.71 -9.59
N HIS A 142 8.64 -10.53 -8.95
CA HIS A 142 9.38 -10.14 -7.74
C HIS A 142 9.95 -8.72 -7.86
N ARG A 143 9.72 -7.87 -6.85
CA ARG A 143 9.96 -6.41 -6.89
C ARG A 143 11.33 -6.02 -7.46
N ASN A 144 12.40 -6.74 -7.14
CA ASN A 144 13.74 -6.43 -7.66
C ASN A 144 13.86 -6.68 -9.17
N LYS A 145 13.27 -7.79 -9.67
CA LYS A 145 13.24 -8.11 -11.10
C LYS A 145 12.31 -7.16 -11.85
N GLY A 146 11.16 -6.85 -11.24
CA GLY A 146 10.25 -5.80 -11.70
C GLY A 146 11.02 -4.48 -11.84
N ALA A 147 11.67 -3.99 -10.79
CA ALA A 147 12.39 -2.72 -10.79
C ALA A 147 13.45 -2.63 -11.90
N ILE A 148 14.20 -3.71 -12.16
CA ILE A 148 15.17 -3.77 -13.26
C ILE A 148 14.47 -3.68 -14.61
N ALA A 149 13.41 -4.48 -14.82
CA ALA A 149 12.64 -4.45 -16.07
C ALA A 149 11.95 -3.09 -16.30
N TRP A 150 11.42 -2.48 -15.24
CA TRP A 150 10.86 -1.13 -15.24
C TRP A 150 11.91 -0.08 -15.60
N THR A 151 13.12 -0.20 -15.08
CA THR A 151 14.24 0.69 -15.44
C THR A 151 14.63 0.54 -16.91
N GLN A 152 14.67 -0.69 -17.43
CA GLN A 152 14.95 -0.96 -18.84
C GLN A 152 13.85 -0.41 -19.77
N LEU A 153 12.58 -0.52 -19.39
CA LEU A 153 11.45 0.06 -20.14
C LEU A 153 11.45 1.59 -20.13
N LEU A 154 11.77 2.20 -18.99
CA LEU A 154 11.92 3.66 -18.89
C LEU A 154 13.08 4.19 -19.74
N LEU A 155 14.12 3.40 -19.99
CA LEU A 155 15.19 3.75 -20.92
C LEU A 155 14.76 3.53 -22.39
N ALA A 156 13.90 2.55 -22.65
CA ALA A 156 13.42 2.21 -23.98
C ALA A 156 12.14 2.98 -24.38
N ARG A 157 12.18 4.31 -24.46
CA ARG A 157 11.11 5.21 -25.01
C ARG A 157 9.66 5.01 -24.53
N ALA A 158 9.36 4.10 -23.59
CA ALA A 158 8.03 3.85 -23.02
C ALA A 158 7.66 4.84 -21.90
N GLN A 159 8.48 5.87 -21.67
CA GLN A 159 8.28 6.87 -20.62
C GLN A 159 6.92 7.56 -20.69
N ILE A 160 6.41 7.85 -21.90
CA ILE A 160 5.18 8.62 -22.08
C ILE A 160 3.96 7.86 -21.57
N THR A 161 3.90 6.54 -21.75
CA THR A 161 2.77 5.71 -21.31
C THR A 161 2.80 5.49 -19.79
N LEU A 162 3.98 5.25 -19.23
CA LEU A 162 4.15 4.94 -17.80
C LEU A 162 3.97 6.16 -16.89
N VAL A 163 4.42 7.34 -17.35
CA VAL A 163 4.25 8.61 -16.62
C VAL A 163 2.79 9.06 -16.59
N LYS A 164 1.96 8.63 -17.55
CA LYS A 164 0.50 8.89 -17.54
C LYS A 164 -0.28 7.94 -16.63
N LEU A 165 0.17 6.68 -16.49
CA LEU A 165 -0.52 5.66 -15.68
C LEU A 165 -0.48 5.97 -14.17
N VAL A 166 0.63 6.47 -13.64
CA VAL A 166 0.84 6.52 -12.18
C VAL A 166 0.16 7.70 -11.47
N PRO A 167 0.16 8.95 -12.02
CA PRO A 167 -0.44 10.10 -11.33
C PRO A 167 -1.85 10.46 -11.81
N CYS A 168 -2.31 9.98 -12.98
CA CYS A 168 -3.55 10.46 -13.61
C CYS A 168 -4.72 9.46 -13.58
N ILE A 169 -4.53 8.26 -13.05
CA ILE A 169 -5.59 7.24 -12.94
C ILE A 169 -6.33 7.39 -11.62
N ILE A 170 -7.64 7.57 -11.69
CA ILE A 170 -8.53 7.66 -10.51
C ILE A 170 -8.75 6.26 -9.91
N PHE A 171 -8.94 5.23 -10.74
CA PHE A 171 -8.99 3.81 -10.37
C PHE A 171 -8.83 2.93 -11.63
N ILE A 172 -8.44 1.67 -11.44
CA ILE A 172 -8.33 0.66 -12.51
C ILE A 172 -9.63 -0.17 -12.53
N LEU A 173 -10.26 -0.28 -13.68
CA LEU A 173 -11.38 -1.21 -13.91
C LEU A 173 -10.82 -2.49 -14.53
N MET A 174 -11.03 -3.63 -13.88
CA MET A 174 -10.68 -4.94 -14.41
C MET A 174 -11.96 -5.69 -14.74
N SER A 175 -12.03 -6.28 -15.94
CA SER A 175 -13.14 -7.16 -16.31
C SER A 175 -12.74 -8.59 -15.99
N THR A 176 -13.47 -9.25 -15.08
CA THR A 176 -13.34 -10.70 -14.87
C THR A 176 -14.21 -11.41 -15.90
N PHE A 177 -13.59 -12.02 -16.90
CA PHE A 177 -14.23 -13.01 -17.77
C PHE A 177 -13.62 -14.38 -17.51
#